data_AF-A0A956VI37-F1
#
_entry.id   AF-A0A956VI37-F1
#
_cell.length_a   1.000
_cell.length_b   1.000
_cell.length_c   1.000
_cell.angle_alpha   90.00
_cell.angle_beta   90.00
_cell.angle_gamma   90.00
#
_symmetry.space_group_name_H-M   'P 1'
#
loop_
_entity.id
_entity.type
_entity.pdbx_description
1 polymer ?
#
loop_
_entity_poly.entity_id
_entity_poly.type
_entity_poly.pdbx_seq_one_letter_code
_entity_poly.pdbx_strand_id
1 'polypeptide(L)' 'MNQSGEGKETGPRLLSGGNPQIPKGDGDEPVRDYIAAMPGWKQDAGRLLDDLIERIVPDVKKAVRWNSPFYGVEGQ' A
#
# COMPACT_ATOMS: atom_id res chain seq x y z
N MET A 1 21.00 1.99 27.97
CA MET A 1 19.89 2.92 28.26
C MET A 1 18.78 2.66 27.25
N ASN A 2 17.61 2.25 27.75
CA ASN A 2 16.38 2.16 26.96
C ASN A 2 15.81 3.57 26.79
N GLN A 3 15.47 3.97 25.57
CA GLN A 3 14.53 5.07 25.35
C GLN A 3 13.53 4.64 24.27
N SER A 4 12.47 3.98 24.73
CA SER A 4 11.23 3.77 23.99
C SER A 4 10.42 5.05 24.12
N GLY A 5 10.51 5.93 23.11
CA GLY A 5 9.62 7.06 22.94
C GLY A 5 8.63 6.75 21.83
N GLU A 6 7.53 6.07 22.15
CA GLU A 6 6.41 5.90 21.21
C GLU A 6 5.68 7.23 21.06
N GLY A 7 6.05 7.99 20.04
CA GLY A 7 5.12 8.92 19.42
C GLY A 7 3.97 8.09 18.85
N LYS A 8 2.73 8.45 19.18
CA LYS A 8 1.55 7.83 18.56
C LYS A 8 1.64 8.08 17.05
N GLU A 9 2.07 7.08 16.29
CA GLU A 9 2.11 7.15 14.83
C GLU A 9 0.70 7.48 14.34
N THR A 10 0.54 8.60 13.64
CA THR A 10 -0.76 9.08 13.13
C THR A 10 -1.24 8.29 11.90
N GLY A 11 -0.61 7.15 11.62
CA GLY A 11 -0.85 6.28 10.48
C GLY A 11 -1.44 4.92 10.87
N PRO A 12 -1.82 4.10 9.87
CA PRO A 12 -2.31 2.75 10.10
C PRO A 12 -1.23 1.89 10.78
N ARG A 13 -1.68 0.90 11.55
CA ARG A 13 -0.78 -0.06 12.20
C ARG A 13 0.09 -0.75 11.15
N LEU A 14 1.39 -0.87 11.42
CA LEU A 14 2.28 -1.72 10.61
C LEU A 14 2.26 -3.16 11.13
N LEU A 15 2.11 -4.13 10.22
CA LEU A 15 2.22 -5.56 10.53
C LEU A 15 3.69 -6.00 10.60
N SER A 16 3.93 -7.25 11.02
CA SER A 16 5.25 -7.86 10.90
C SER A 16 5.77 -7.75 9.46
N GLY A 17 6.99 -7.25 9.28
CA GLY A 17 7.56 -6.93 7.97
C GLY A 17 7.37 -5.47 7.50
N GLY A 18 6.60 -4.67 8.24
CA GLY A 18 6.41 -3.24 7.98
C GLY A 18 5.37 -2.91 6.92
N ASN A 19 4.47 -3.85 6.62
CA ASN A 19 3.34 -3.61 5.71
C ASN A 19 2.22 -2.85 6.43
N PRO A 20 1.69 -1.76 5.86
CA PRO A 20 0.55 -1.05 6.42
C PRO A 20 -0.69 -1.93 6.53
N GLN A 21 -1.43 -1.80 7.62
CA GLN A 21 -2.72 -2.46 7.80
C GLN A 21 -3.83 -1.61 7.19
N ILE A 22 -4.23 -1.92 5.96
CA ILE A 22 -5.31 -1.21 5.25
C ILE A 22 -6.52 -2.13 5.11
N PRO A 23 -7.75 -1.62 5.34
CA PRO A 23 -8.96 -2.39 5.09
C PRO A 23 -9.02 -2.91 3.66
N LYS A 24 -9.63 -4.09 3.50
CA LYS A 24 -9.98 -4.61 2.18
C LYS A 24 -10.88 -3.61 1.45
N GLY A 25 -10.55 -3.32 0.20
CA GLY A 25 -11.33 -2.42 -0.65
C GLY A 25 -10.97 -2.61 -2.12
N ASP A 26 -11.88 -2.20 -2.99
CA ASP A 26 -11.68 -2.18 -4.44
C ASP A 26 -11.48 -0.74 -4.92
N GLY A 27 -10.75 -0.56 -6.01
CA GLY A 27 -10.43 0.75 -6.59
C GLY A 27 -9.08 1.31 -6.12
N ASP A 28 -8.81 2.55 -6.55
CA ASP A 28 -7.50 3.18 -6.38
C ASP A 28 -7.23 3.63 -4.95
N GLU A 29 -8.25 4.15 -4.27
CA GLU A 29 -8.16 4.71 -2.92
C GLU A 29 -7.47 3.76 -1.91
N PRO A 30 -7.90 2.50 -1.72
CA PRO A 30 -7.25 1.61 -0.76
C PRO A 30 -5.79 1.29 -1.14
N VAL A 31 -5.44 1.27 -2.42
CA VAL A 31 -4.04 1.06 -2.85
C VAL A 31 -3.20 2.32 -2.60
N ARG A 32 -3.75 3.52 -2.83
CA ARG A 32 -3.07 4.79 -2.53
C ARG A 32 -2.83 4.95 -1.03
N ASP A 33 -3.80 4.61 -0.20
CA ASP A 33 -3.65 4.61 1.26
C ASP A 33 -2.56 3.64 1.73
N TYR A 34 -2.50 2.45 1.11
CA TYR A 34 -1.45 1.49 1.37
C TYR A 34 -0.07 2.04 1.04
N ILE A 35 0.11 2.65 -0.14
CA ILE A 35 1.38 3.24 -0.57
C ILE A 35 1.76 4.43 0.33
N ALA A 36 0.80 5.30 0.66
CA ALA A 36 1.03 6.47 1.50
C ALA A 36 1.47 6.11 2.92
N ALA A 37 1.07 4.94 3.41
CA ALA A 37 1.44 4.44 4.72
C ALA A 37 2.73 3.59 4.74
N MET A 38 3.32 3.28 3.58
CA MET A 38 4.56 2.51 3.52
C MET A 38 5.72 3.27 4.19
N PRO A 39 6.56 2.63 5.02
CA PRO A 39 7.63 3.34 5.72
C PRO A 39 8.84 3.61 4.81
N GLY A 40 9.34 4.84 4.87
CA GLY A 40 10.61 5.26 4.25
C GLY A 40 10.63 5.05 2.73
N TRP A 41 11.74 4.50 2.22
CA TRP A 41 11.97 4.32 0.78
C TRP A 41 10.92 3.44 0.08
N LYS A 42 10.18 2.61 0.83
CA LYS A 42 9.14 1.74 0.27
C LYS A 42 7.99 2.54 -0.32
N GLN A 43 7.66 3.70 0.26
CA GLN A 43 6.61 4.57 -0.27
C GLN A 43 6.96 5.06 -1.68
N ASP A 44 8.18 5.53 -1.90
CA ASP A 44 8.61 6.00 -3.21
C ASP A 44 8.65 4.88 -4.25
N ALA A 45 9.14 3.69 -3.85
CA ALA A 45 9.11 2.50 -4.69
C ALA A 45 7.67 2.06 -5.03
N GLY A 46 6.75 2.13 -4.06
CA GLY A 46 5.34 1.82 -4.24
C GLY A 46 4.66 2.76 -5.23
N ARG A 47 4.93 4.07 -5.16
CA ARG A 47 4.42 5.07 -6.13
C ARG A 47 4.92 4.77 -7.54
N LEU A 48 6.22 4.52 -7.69
CA LEU A 48 6.80 4.23 -9.01
C LEU A 48 6.20 2.96 -9.62
N LEU A 49 5.98 1.91 -8.81
CA LEU A 49 5.34 0.68 -9.26
C LEU A 49 3.88 0.92 -9.68
N ASP A 50 3.12 1.65 -8.87
CA ASP A 50 1.71 1.98 -9.16
C ASP A 50 1.57 2.73 -10.50
N ASP A 51 2.36 3.80 -10.67
CA ASP A 51 2.38 4.61 -11.90
C ASP A 51 2.81 3.77 -13.12
N LEU A 52 3.79 2.88 -12.93
CA LEU A 52 4.27 2.02 -14.02
C LEU A 52 3.21 1.01 -14.45
N ILE A 53 2.49 0.41 -13.49
CA ILE A 53 1.43 -0.55 -13.76
C ILE A 53 0.27 0.12 -14.49
N GLU A 54 -0.21 1.27 -14.01
CA GLU A 54 -1.29 2.03 -14.68
C GLU A 54 -0.93 2.38 -16.13
N ARG A 55 0.34 2.74 -16.37
CA ARG A 55 0.80 3.13 -17.70
C ARG A 55 0.92 1.94 -18.67
N ILE A 56 1.28 0.76 -18.19
CA ILE A 56 1.57 -0.42 -19.03
C ILE A 56 0.35 -1.31 -19.21
N VAL A 57 -0.52 -1.40 -18.20
CA VAL A 57 -1.67 -2.30 -18.19
C VAL A 57 -2.95 -1.47 -18.34
N PRO A 58 -3.46 -1.29 -19.57
CA PRO A 58 -4.74 -0.61 -19.76
C PRO A 58 -5.85 -1.34 -19.02
N ASP A 59 -6.82 -0.58 -18.51
CA ASP A 59 -8.01 -1.07 -17.79
C ASP A 59 -7.72 -1.86 -16.49
N VAL A 60 -6.50 -1.75 -15.94
CA VAL A 60 -6.14 -2.37 -14.67
C VAL A 60 -7.11 -1.97 -13.55
N LYS A 61 -7.57 -2.97 -12.81
CA LYS A 61 -8.35 -2.84 -11.58
C LYS A 61 -7.44 -3.05 -10.40
N LYS A 62 -7.62 -2.20 -9.40
CA LYS A 62 -6.86 -2.21 -8.16
C LYS A 62 -7.72 -2.69 -7.01
N ALA A 63 -7.11 -3.33 -6.04
CA ALA A 63 -7.75 -3.71 -4.79
C ALA A 63 -6.72 -3.92 -3.68
N VAL A 64 -7.16 -3.86 -2.43
CA VAL A 64 -6.43 -4.41 -1.28
C VAL A 64 -7.14 -5.69 -0.84
N ARG A 65 -6.40 -6.81 -0.82
CA ARG A 65 -6.87 -8.12 -0.36
C ARG A 65 -5.78 -8.74 0.52
N TRP A 66 -6.15 -9.42 1.60
CA TRP A 66 -5.18 -10.06 2.52
C TRP A 66 -3.96 -9.18 2.87
N ASN A 67 -4.20 -7.88 3.10
CA ASN A 67 -3.18 -6.87 3.40
C ASN A 67 -2.08 -6.69 2.35
N SER A 68 -2.40 -6.93 1.09
CA SER A 68 -1.51 -6.65 -0.05
C SER A 68 -2.28 -5.88 -1.13
N PRO A 69 -1.63 -4.94 -1.84
CA PRO A 69 -2.20 -4.34 -3.04
C PRO A 69 -2.19 -5.37 -4.18
N PHE A 70 -3.29 -5.42 -4.93
CA PHE A 70 -3.50 -6.27 -6.10
C PHE A 70 -3.80 -5.40 -7.31
N TYR A 71 -3.32 -5.86 -8.46
CA TYR A 71 -3.51 -5.27 -9.78
C TYR A 71 -3.93 -6.39 -10.73
N GLY A 72 -5.04 -6.23 -11.43
CA GLY A 72 -5.52 -7.26 -12.35
C GLY A 72 -6.51 -6.70 -13.37
N VAL A 73 -6.74 -7.45 -14.44
CA VAL A 73 -7.76 -7.13 -15.44
C VAL A 73 -8.87 -8.16 -15.31
N GLU A 74 -10.12 -7.72 -15.36
CA GLU A 74 -11.25 -8.64 -15.23
C GLU A 74 -11.21 -9.72 -16.33
N GLY A 75 -11.27 -10.99 -15.92
CA GLY A 75 -11.24 -12.13 -16.85
C GLY A 75 -9.86 -12.57 -17.33
N GLN A 76 -8.77 -12.09 -16.73
CA GLN A 76 -7.37 -12.50 -17.02
C GLN A 76 -6.67 -13.05 -15.77
#